data_AF-A0AAW0A4R1-F1
#
_entry.id   AF-A0AAW0A4R1-F1
#
_cell.length_a   1.000
_cell.length_b   1.000
_cell.length_c   1.000
_cell.angle_alpha   90.00
_cell.angle_beta   90.00
_cell.angle_gamma   90.00
#
_symmetry.space_group_name_H-M   'P 1'
#
loop_
_entity.id
_entity.type
_entity.pdbx_description
1 polymer ?
#
loop_
_entity_poly.entity_id
_entity_poly.type
_entity_poly.pdbx_seq_one_letter_code
_entity_poly.pdbx_strand_id
1 'polypeptide(L)'
;MSFESMLPIPPEGLTVPNLISAKGAQLRFWIIQANEASEKKVLKLSGTVDQQRTKLAEYYGFDLSVIPRPDAATVPTLDESIRGRQWADFVKLGVEWKETVAAGGVFKLLTTSEPKADEDISVLLASEAPTTTTETREPTSTSQLIPLPSPVPNHSASSVVERAPSISVRADNLSFDSTTVIATNASRDMPHNSNPAPPEAALLDDLSKEIEGLARCDGLQDIIQQVESGKVASIRARYGPSEGRRGTADPSWPKYKNIVSKRERLYRILSEDFAGDKQRFFAFFTVPQIPKKRKRAKEEPDSPEDHFRSFRKIVEAAPWCEADLAVERGKEQYHGSNGEFSDMQWAAKWGTRNSWEIWREVGNERYEKSKNSNST
;
A
#
# COMPACT_ATOMS: atom_id res chain seq x y z
N MET A 1 39.25 38.38 34.06
CA MET A 1 39.59 36.95 33.92
C MET A 1 38.54 36.34 32.99
N SER A 2 38.84 36.27 31.69
CA SER A 2 37.97 35.60 30.72
C SER A 2 38.19 34.11 30.88
N PHE A 3 37.21 33.39 31.40
CA PHE A 3 37.22 31.93 31.33
C PHE A 3 36.99 31.56 29.88
N GLU A 4 38.08 31.30 29.17
CA GLU A 4 38.06 30.68 27.86
C GLU A 4 37.42 29.31 28.04
N SER A 5 36.11 29.24 27.73
CA SER A 5 35.33 28.02 27.88
C SER A 5 35.89 27.00 26.89
N MET A 6 36.66 26.05 27.43
CA MET A 6 37.25 24.96 26.67
C MET A 6 36.10 24.18 26.02
N LEU A 7 35.91 24.35 24.71
CA LEU A 7 34.84 23.69 23.97
C LEU A 7 35.07 22.17 24.03
N PRO A 8 33.99 21.38 24.20
CA PRO A 8 34.11 19.93 24.24
C PRO A 8 34.63 19.38 22.90
N ILE A 9 35.47 18.36 22.96
CA ILE A 9 36.02 17.70 21.76
C ILE A 9 34.88 16.91 21.08
N PRO A 10 34.63 17.13 19.77
CA PRO A 10 33.57 16.41 19.06
C PRO A 10 33.91 14.92 18.90
N PRO A 11 32.90 14.01 18.99
CA PRO A 11 33.09 12.59 18.77
C PRO A 11 33.51 12.27 17.33
N GLU A 12 34.17 11.13 17.13
CA GLU A 12 34.69 10.73 15.83
C GLU A 12 33.59 10.69 14.76
N GLY A 13 33.87 11.32 13.61
CA GLY A 13 32.93 11.44 12.50
C GLY A 13 31.85 12.51 12.65
N LEU A 14 31.79 13.27 13.75
CA LEU A 14 30.92 14.43 13.86
C LEU A 14 31.55 15.66 13.20
N THR A 15 31.22 15.87 11.94
CA THR A 15 31.61 17.05 11.14
C THR A 15 30.36 17.86 10.74
N VAL A 16 30.53 19.12 10.33
CA VAL A 16 29.41 19.98 9.88
C VAL A 16 28.58 19.33 8.76
N PRO A 17 29.18 18.76 7.69
CA PRO A 17 28.41 18.05 6.66
C PRO A 17 27.62 16.87 7.22
N ASN A 18 28.26 16.06 8.07
CA ASN A 18 27.61 14.88 8.65
C ASN A 18 26.45 15.28 9.56
N LEU A 19 26.58 16.38 10.30
CA LEU A 19 25.53 16.92 11.16
C LEU A 19 24.32 17.42 10.35
N ILE A 20 24.56 18.09 9.22
CA ILE A 20 23.51 18.55 8.29
C ILE A 20 22.76 17.36 7.67
N SER A 21 23.47 16.31 7.25
CA SER A 21 22.85 15.13 6.63
C SER A 21 22.30 14.09 7.62
N ALA A 22 22.64 14.19 8.91
CA ALA A 22 22.34 13.16 9.88
C ALA A 22 20.84 12.94 10.10
N LYS A 23 20.45 11.67 10.22
CA LYS A 23 19.07 11.25 10.56
C LYS A 23 18.88 11.20 12.08
N GLY A 24 17.62 11.14 12.54
CA GLY A 24 17.28 11.19 13.96
C GLY A 24 17.97 10.13 14.85
N ALA A 25 18.31 8.95 14.32
CA ALA A 25 19.05 7.93 15.07
C ALA A 25 20.52 8.34 15.32
N GLN A 26 21.20 8.88 14.31
CA GLN A 26 22.59 9.35 14.42
C GLN A 26 22.70 10.54 15.37
N LEU A 27 21.76 11.49 15.28
CA LEU A 27 21.72 12.64 16.20
C LEU A 27 21.53 12.20 17.67
N ARG A 28 20.66 11.22 17.92
CA ARG A 28 20.48 10.65 19.27
C ARG A 28 21.75 9.99 19.79
N PHE A 29 22.44 9.24 18.95
CA PHE A 29 23.71 8.61 19.29
C PHE A 29 24.77 9.64 19.71
N TRP A 30 24.96 10.72 18.93
CA TRP A 30 25.90 11.79 19.30
C TRP A 30 25.49 12.58 20.54
N ILE A 31 24.18 12.79 20.75
CA ILE A 31 23.67 13.41 22.00
C ILE A 31 23.97 12.52 23.21
N ILE A 32 23.87 11.20 23.08
CA ILE A 32 24.21 10.25 24.16
C ILE A 32 25.70 10.35 24.46
N GLN A 33 26.57 10.26 23.45
CA GLN A 33 28.02 10.41 23.65
C GLN A 33 28.41 11.75 24.27
N ALA A 34 27.79 12.86 23.85
CA ALA A 34 28.02 14.18 24.42
C ALA A 34 27.67 14.25 25.92
N ASN A 35 26.57 13.60 26.31
CA ASN A 35 26.15 13.53 27.71
C ASN A 35 27.04 12.59 28.54
N GLU A 36 27.50 11.49 27.95
CA GLU A 36 28.45 10.56 28.60
C GLU A 36 29.80 11.23 28.84
N ALA A 37 30.34 11.92 27.83
CA ALA A 37 31.64 12.62 27.92
C ALA A 37 31.64 13.80 28.90
N SER A 38 30.47 14.40 29.18
CA SER A 38 30.34 15.51 30.14
C SER A 38 29.93 15.05 31.54
N GLU A 39 29.74 13.74 31.75
CA GLU A 39 29.22 13.11 32.97
C GLU A 39 27.86 13.71 33.45
N LYS A 40 27.20 14.49 32.60
CA LYS A 40 26.01 15.28 32.91
C LYS A 40 25.08 15.30 31.71
N LYS A 41 23.78 15.42 31.98
CA LYS A 41 22.76 15.48 30.94
C LYS A 41 22.63 16.89 30.36
N VAL A 42 23.65 17.33 29.64
CA VAL A 42 23.76 18.65 29.00
C VAL A 42 22.77 18.82 27.84
N LEU A 43 22.50 17.76 27.07
CA LEU A 43 21.64 17.78 25.89
C LEU A 43 20.40 16.89 26.06
N LYS A 44 19.22 17.45 25.75
CA LYS A 44 17.94 16.72 25.78
C LYS A 44 17.76 15.90 24.49
N LEU A 45 17.37 14.62 24.63
CA LEU A 45 17.04 13.75 23.49
C LEU A 45 15.72 14.09 22.79
N SER A 46 14.86 14.93 23.37
CA SER A 46 13.59 15.34 22.78
C SER A 46 13.72 16.56 21.86
N GLY A 47 12.94 16.56 20.78
CA GLY A 47 12.89 17.66 19.81
C GLY A 47 12.72 17.13 18.38
N THR A 48 12.51 18.07 17.44
CA THR A 48 12.62 17.77 16.00
C THR A 48 14.08 17.56 15.61
N VAL A 49 14.32 16.96 14.45
CA VAL A 49 15.67 16.71 13.91
C VAL A 49 16.49 18.02 13.84
N ASP A 50 15.90 19.11 13.36
CA ASP A 50 16.61 20.39 13.23
C ASP A 50 16.94 21.04 14.58
N GLN A 51 16.07 20.88 15.58
CA GLN A 51 16.37 21.31 16.94
C GLN A 51 17.54 20.52 17.53
N GLN A 52 17.62 19.22 17.26
CA GLN A 52 18.74 18.39 17.70
C GLN A 52 20.04 18.78 17.00
N ARG A 53 20.01 19.06 15.69
CA ARG A 53 21.17 19.58 14.94
C ARG A 53 21.65 20.91 15.50
N THR A 54 20.74 21.86 15.73
CA THR A 54 21.07 23.19 16.28
C THR A 54 21.73 23.07 17.65
N LYS A 55 21.17 22.24 18.54
CA LYS A 55 21.73 22.02 19.88
C LYS A 55 23.12 21.37 19.87
N LEU A 56 23.32 20.38 18.99
CA LEU A 56 24.63 19.75 18.82
C LEU A 56 25.65 20.74 18.24
N ALA A 57 25.23 21.55 17.27
CA ALA A 57 26.07 22.58 16.68
C ALA A 57 26.49 23.63 17.71
N GLU A 58 25.54 24.14 18.50
CA GLU A 58 25.81 25.06 19.60
C GLU A 58 26.76 24.47 20.65
N TYR A 59 26.55 23.19 21.03
CA TYR A 59 27.37 22.52 22.03
C TYR A 59 28.84 22.33 21.61
N TYR A 60 29.09 22.02 20.33
CA TYR A 60 30.44 21.81 19.80
C TYR A 60 31.02 23.06 19.09
N GLY A 61 30.28 24.16 19.03
CA GLY A 61 30.71 25.38 18.35
C GLY A 61 30.74 25.29 16.82
N PHE A 62 29.88 24.47 16.21
CA PHE A 62 29.72 24.42 14.75
C PHE A 62 28.80 25.52 14.25
N ASP A 63 29.20 26.22 13.19
CA ASP A 63 28.34 27.17 12.50
C ASP A 63 27.55 26.46 11.37
N LEU A 64 26.25 26.29 11.57
CA LEU A 64 25.35 25.68 10.58
C LEU A 64 25.01 26.62 9.41
N SER A 65 25.30 27.91 9.52
CA SER A 65 25.06 28.87 8.43
C SER A 65 26.08 28.73 7.31
N VAL A 66 27.28 28.22 7.64
CA VAL A 66 28.29 27.82 6.67
C VAL A 66 27.90 26.46 6.14
N ILE A 67 26.94 26.42 5.20
CA ILE A 67 26.71 25.22 4.39
C ILE A 67 27.99 25.05 3.57
N PRO A 68 28.84 24.05 3.84
CA PRO A 68 29.99 23.80 3.00
C PRO A 68 29.41 23.51 1.63
N ARG A 69 29.74 24.36 0.64
CA ARG A 69 29.46 24.03 -0.74
C ARG A 69 30.05 22.63 -0.91
N PRO A 70 29.26 21.60 -1.28
CA PRO A 70 29.80 20.27 -1.41
C PRO A 70 30.95 20.41 -2.39
N ASP A 71 32.20 20.30 -1.90
CA ASP A 71 33.37 20.18 -2.74
C ASP A 71 33.00 19.09 -3.70
N ALA A 72 32.83 19.47 -4.98
CA ALA A 72 32.14 18.69 -5.99
C ALA A 72 32.57 17.24 -5.79
N ALA A 73 31.69 16.46 -5.16
CA ALA A 73 32.09 15.18 -4.60
C ALA A 73 32.64 14.45 -5.80
N THR A 74 33.95 14.20 -5.79
CA THR A 74 34.60 13.36 -6.77
C THR A 74 33.79 12.10 -6.70
N VAL A 75 32.94 11.89 -7.71
CA VAL A 75 32.07 10.72 -7.84
C VAL A 75 32.97 9.57 -7.46
N PRO A 76 32.69 8.83 -6.36
CA PRO A 76 33.65 7.87 -5.82
C PRO A 76 34.11 7.04 -6.99
N THR A 77 35.36 7.28 -7.41
CA THR A 77 35.87 6.80 -8.67
C THR A 77 35.79 5.30 -8.52
N LEU A 78 34.88 4.67 -9.27
CA LEU A 78 34.57 3.27 -9.11
C LEU A 78 35.90 2.53 -9.20
N ASP A 79 36.39 2.08 -8.04
CA ASP A 79 37.74 1.57 -7.89
C ASP A 79 37.93 0.48 -8.96
N GLU A 80 39.03 0.54 -9.69
CA GLU A 80 39.32 -0.41 -10.76
C GLU A 80 39.28 -1.85 -10.20
N SER A 81 39.54 -2.00 -8.88
CA SER A 81 39.38 -3.25 -8.15
C SER A 81 37.92 -3.72 -8.00
N ILE A 82 36.96 -2.81 -7.83
CA ILE A 82 35.52 -3.12 -7.75
C ILE A 82 35.02 -3.48 -9.14
N ARG A 83 35.40 -2.71 -10.16
CA ARG A 83 35.05 -2.99 -11.55
C ARG A 83 35.62 -4.35 -11.98
N GLY A 84 36.87 -4.63 -11.65
CA GLY A 84 37.51 -5.92 -11.91
C GLY A 84 36.79 -7.10 -11.26
N ARG A 85 36.35 -6.96 -10.00
CA ARG A 85 35.58 -7.99 -9.30
C ARG A 85 34.21 -8.23 -9.93
N GLN A 86 33.48 -7.17 -10.25
CA GLN A 86 32.18 -7.29 -10.92
C GLN A 86 32.31 -7.98 -12.28
N TRP A 87 33.33 -7.63 -13.08
CA TRP A 87 33.59 -8.31 -14.36
C TRP A 87 34.00 -9.76 -14.19
N ALA A 88 34.82 -10.09 -13.18
CA ALA A 88 35.19 -11.47 -12.90
C ALA A 88 33.97 -12.33 -12.55
N ASP A 89 33.03 -11.80 -11.76
CA ASP A 89 31.78 -12.48 -11.42
C ASP A 89 30.91 -12.70 -12.67
N PHE A 90 30.83 -11.72 -13.58
CA PHE A 90 30.11 -11.89 -14.85
C PHE A 90 30.75 -12.92 -15.78
N VAL A 91 32.09 -12.96 -15.87
CA VAL A 91 32.81 -13.98 -16.64
C VAL A 91 32.52 -15.37 -16.09
N LYS A 92 32.55 -15.53 -14.76
CA LYS A 92 32.21 -16.78 -14.10
C LYS A 92 30.78 -17.22 -14.41
N LEU A 93 29.82 -16.30 -14.34
CA LEU A 93 28.41 -16.55 -14.72
C LEU A 93 28.29 -17.01 -16.18
N GLY A 94 29.06 -16.40 -17.09
CA GLY A 94 29.07 -16.77 -18.50
C GLY A 94 29.64 -18.17 -18.75
N VAL A 95 30.62 -18.61 -17.96
CA VAL A 95 31.13 -19.98 -18.00
C VAL A 95 30.07 -20.97 -17.52
N GLU A 96 29.47 -20.71 -16.36
CA GLU A 96 28.41 -21.54 -15.79
C GLU A 96 27.21 -21.68 -16.75
N TRP A 97 26.82 -20.58 -17.41
CA TRP A 97 25.79 -20.60 -18.44
C TRP A 97 26.16 -21.52 -19.61
N LYS A 98 27.38 -21.40 -20.16
CA LYS A 98 27.84 -22.24 -21.27
C LYS A 98 27.87 -23.72 -20.90
N GLU A 99 28.36 -24.05 -19.71
CA GLU A 99 28.42 -25.43 -19.21
C GLU A 99 27.01 -26.01 -19.01
N THR A 100 26.10 -25.22 -18.43
CA THR A 100 24.71 -25.63 -18.21
C THR A 100 23.99 -25.91 -19.54
N VAL A 101 24.18 -25.03 -20.54
CA VAL A 101 23.60 -25.22 -21.88
C VAL A 101 24.22 -26.43 -22.58
N ALA A 102 25.54 -26.63 -22.50
CA ALA A 102 26.20 -27.80 -23.07
C ALA A 102 25.72 -29.13 -22.45
N ALA A 103 25.34 -29.11 -21.18
CA ALA A 103 24.75 -30.24 -20.46
C ALA A 103 23.24 -30.43 -20.73
N GLY A 104 22.62 -29.57 -21.56
CA GLY A 104 21.16 -29.60 -21.83
C GLY A 104 20.30 -29.07 -20.68
N GLY A 105 20.89 -28.39 -19.70
CA GLY A 105 20.19 -27.78 -18.57
C GLY A 105 19.66 -26.37 -18.87
N VAL A 106 18.71 -25.91 -18.05
CA VAL A 106 18.22 -24.53 -18.07
C VAL A 106 18.99 -23.71 -17.03
N PHE A 107 19.74 -22.72 -17.48
CA PHE A 107 20.48 -21.81 -16.60
C PHE A 107 19.54 -20.85 -15.88
N LYS A 108 19.63 -20.78 -14.55
CA LYS A 108 18.84 -19.88 -13.71
C LYS A 108 19.76 -18.81 -13.12
N LEU A 109 19.62 -17.57 -13.61
CA LEU A 109 20.46 -16.41 -13.23
C LEU A 109 20.39 -16.06 -11.74
N LEU A 110 19.29 -16.43 -11.08
CA LEU A 110 19.08 -16.27 -9.66
C LEU A 110 18.85 -17.65 -9.07
N THR A 111 19.81 -18.12 -8.28
CA THR A 111 19.53 -19.16 -7.29
C THR A 111 18.61 -18.53 -6.24
N THR A 112 17.31 -18.47 -6.53
CA THR A 112 16.32 -18.47 -5.46
C THR A 112 16.67 -19.69 -4.62
N SER A 113 17.26 -19.45 -3.45
CA SER A 113 17.60 -20.50 -2.51
C SER A 113 16.34 -21.29 -2.28
N GLU A 114 16.24 -22.47 -2.89
CA GLU A 114 15.18 -23.40 -2.56
C GLU A 114 15.29 -23.60 -1.04
N PRO A 115 14.20 -23.37 -0.29
CA PRO A 115 14.21 -23.66 1.13
C PRO A 115 14.61 -25.13 1.25
N LYS A 116 15.73 -25.40 1.94
CA LYS A 116 16.12 -26.76 2.27
C LYS A 116 14.90 -27.43 2.86
N ALA A 117 14.35 -28.41 2.13
CA ALA A 117 13.36 -29.30 2.67
C ALA A 117 14.07 -30.04 3.80
N ASP A 118 13.74 -29.68 5.04
CA ASP A 118 13.93 -30.56 6.17
C ASP A 118 13.04 -31.78 5.92
N GLU A 119 13.61 -32.79 5.29
CA GLU A 119 13.09 -34.14 5.34
C GLU A 119 13.22 -34.64 6.78
N ASP A 120 12.11 -34.61 7.52
CA ASP A 120 11.72 -35.68 8.47
C ASP A 120 10.42 -35.32 9.20
N ILE A 121 9.27 -35.49 8.54
CA ILE A 121 8.01 -35.82 9.23
C ILE A 121 7.23 -36.82 8.37
N SER A 122 7.68 -38.07 8.35
CA SER A 122 6.88 -39.23 7.95
C SER A 122 6.39 -39.95 9.20
N VAL A 123 5.25 -39.56 9.78
CA VAL A 123 4.55 -40.37 10.79
C VAL A 123 3.02 -40.19 10.71
N LEU A 124 2.34 -41.30 10.40
CA LEU A 124 0.94 -41.67 10.68
C LEU A 124 -0.19 -41.05 9.82
N LEU A 125 -0.46 -41.72 8.69
CA LEU A 125 -1.80 -41.86 8.12
C LEU A 125 -2.19 -43.35 8.17
N ALA A 126 -2.80 -43.75 9.28
CA ALA A 126 -3.51 -45.03 9.39
C ALA A 126 -5.01 -44.79 9.20
N SER A 127 -5.45 -45.07 7.98
CA SER A 127 -6.67 -45.80 7.63
C SER A 127 -7.64 -46.17 8.76
N GLU A 128 -8.85 -45.59 8.76
CA GLU A 128 -10.08 -46.31 9.12
C GLU A 128 -11.23 -45.82 8.20
N ALA A 129 -11.83 -46.78 7.48
CA ALA A 129 -13.08 -46.63 6.75
C ALA A 129 -14.28 -46.72 7.71
N PRO A 130 -15.49 -46.33 7.27
CA PRO A 130 -16.41 -47.41 6.88
C PRO A 130 -17.32 -47.09 5.68
N THR A 131 -17.48 -48.10 4.82
CA THR A 131 -18.68 -48.45 4.05
C THR A 131 -19.92 -48.47 4.98
N THR A 132 -21.16 -48.16 4.60
CA THR A 132 -21.98 -48.86 3.59
C THR A 132 -23.38 -48.19 3.49
N THR A 133 -23.99 -48.26 2.29
CA THR A 133 -25.42 -48.60 2.03
C THR A 133 -26.55 -47.59 2.29
N THR A 134 -27.04 -47.04 1.17
CA THR A 134 -28.41 -47.16 0.61
C THR A 134 -29.62 -47.05 1.54
N GLU A 135 -30.47 -46.03 1.34
CA GLU A 135 -31.91 -46.29 1.22
C GLU A 135 -32.66 -45.23 0.38
N THR A 136 -33.40 -45.79 -0.58
CA THR A 136 -34.38 -45.23 -1.51
C THR A 136 -35.67 -44.82 -0.80
N ARG A 137 -36.25 -43.66 -1.13
CA ARG A 137 -37.73 -43.49 -1.28
C ARG A 137 -38.13 -42.14 -1.87
N GLU A 138 -38.68 -42.21 -3.07
CA GLU A 138 -39.60 -41.24 -3.70
C GLU A 138 -41.06 -41.77 -3.51
N PRO A 139 -42.14 -41.11 -4.00
CA PRO A 139 -42.73 -39.80 -3.65
C PRO A 139 -44.24 -40.01 -3.34
N THR A 140 -45.14 -39.09 -3.73
CA THR A 140 -46.65 -39.14 -3.70
C THR A 140 -47.25 -38.43 -2.47
N SER A 141 -48.24 -37.52 -2.50
CA SER A 141 -49.35 -37.19 -3.43
C SER A 141 -49.96 -35.84 -2.97
N THR A 142 -50.35 -34.90 -3.85
CA THR A 142 -51.70 -34.73 -4.46
C THR A 142 -52.70 -33.85 -3.67
N SER A 143 -53.05 -32.69 -4.25
CA SER A 143 -54.44 -32.27 -4.62
C SER A 143 -54.41 -30.86 -5.23
N GLN A 144 -54.63 -30.68 -6.54
CA GLN A 144 -55.91 -30.57 -7.31
C GLN A 144 -56.41 -29.11 -7.43
N LEU A 145 -56.33 -28.49 -8.64
CA LEU A 145 -57.36 -28.32 -9.72
C LEU A 145 -58.34 -27.16 -9.42
N ILE A 146 -58.74 -26.23 -10.30
CA ILE A 146 -59.32 -26.31 -11.67
C ILE A 146 -59.20 -24.91 -12.43
N PRO A 147 -59.78 -24.60 -13.64
CA PRO A 147 -59.02 -24.37 -14.90
C PRO A 147 -59.44 -23.18 -15.86
N LEU A 148 -58.73 -23.07 -17.01
CA LEU A 148 -59.20 -22.73 -18.41
C LEU A 148 -59.52 -21.24 -18.81
N PRO A 149 -59.62 -20.87 -20.12
CA PRO A 149 -58.72 -21.01 -21.30
C PRO A 149 -58.42 -19.68 -22.06
N SER A 150 -57.50 -19.73 -23.05
CA SER A 150 -57.70 -19.38 -24.49
C SER A 150 -56.48 -18.75 -25.19
N PRO A 151 -56.37 -18.86 -26.54
CA PRO A 151 -55.13 -19.33 -27.21
C PRO A 151 -54.59 -18.40 -28.34
N VAL A 152 -53.73 -18.99 -29.19
CA VAL A 152 -53.18 -18.63 -30.54
C VAL A 152 -51.95 -17.71 -30.67
N PRO A 153 -51.13 -17.82 -31.76
CA PRO A 153 -50.63 -19.03 -32.44
C PRO A 153 -49.13 -18.99 -32.86
N ASN A 154 -48.65 -20.17 -33.24
CA ASN A 154 -47.43 -20.51 -34.00
C ASN A 154 -47.06 -19.59 -35.17
N HIS A 155 -45.75 -19.39 -35.37
CA HIS A 155 -45.14 -19.50 -36.70
C HIS A 155 -43.79 -20.24 -36.64
N SER A 156 -43.66 -21.17 -37.58
CA SER A 156 -42.55 -22.10 -37.80
C SER A 156 -41.36 -21.48 -38.53
N ALA A 157 -40.19 -22.07 -38.25
CA ALA A 157 -39.12 -22.48 -39.17
C ALA A 157 -38.50 -21.49 -40.17
N SER A 158 -37.17 -21.31 -40.07
CA SER A 158 -36.27 -21.60 -41.19
C SER A 158 -34.82 -21.75 -40.75
N SER A 159 -34.20 -22.82 -41.23
CA SER A 159 -32.77 -23.09 -41.20
C SER A 159 -32.01 -22.17 -42.15
N VAL A 160 -30.85 -21.67 -41.75
CA VAL A 160 -29.78 -21.33 -42.70
C VAL A 160 -28.45 -21.80 -42.12
N VAL A 161 -27.81 -22.67 -42.87
CA VAL A 161 -26.44 -23.13 -42.74
C VAL A 161 -25.54 -22.05 -43.35
N GLU A 162 -24.61 -21.46 -42.61
CA GLU A 162 -23.55 -20.66 -43.25
C GLU A 162 -22.20 -20.69 -42.51
N ARG A 163 -21.37 -21.62 -43.00
CA ARG A 163 -19.96 -21.49 -43.39
C ARG A 163 -19.04 -20.51 -42.63
N ALA A 164 -18.02 -21.10 -42.01
CA ALA A 164 -16.80 -20.44 -41.53
C ALA A 164 -15.91 -19.91 -42.67
N PRO A 165 -15.19 -18.79 -42.48
CA PRO A 165 -14.04 -18.44 -43.31
C PRO A 165 -12.72 -18.84 -42.62
N SER A 166 -11.97 -19.71 -43.30
CA SER A 166 -10.57 -20.02 -43.03
C SER A 166 -9.69 -18.85 -43.47
N ILE A 167 -8.88 -18.32 -42.55
CA ILE A 167 -7.87 -17.31 -42.85
C ILE A 167 -6.62 -18.03 -43.39
N SER A 168 -6.37 -17.85 -44.68
CA SER A 168 -5.17 -18.30 -45.38
C SER A 168 -4.10 -17.20 -45.29
N VAL A 169 -3.00 -17.46 -44.56
CA VAL A 169 -1.84 -16.57 -44.53
C VAL A 169 -0.93 -16.95 -45.70
N ARG A 170 -0.85 -16.03 -46.66
CA ARG A 170 -0.03 -16.12 -47.87
C ARG A 170 1.40 -15.70 -47.52
N ALA A 171 2.36 -16.59 -47.76
CA ALA A 171 3.78 -16.28 -47.70
C ALA A 171 4.18 -15.62 -49.02
N ASP A 172 4.46 -14.32 -48.98
CA ASP A 172 5.06 -13.62 -50.11
C ASP A 172 6.59 -13.62 -49.97
N ASN A 173 7.21 -14.28 -50.96
CA ASN A 173 8.63 -14.28 -51.25
C ASN A 173 9.08 -12.85 -51.58
N LEU A 174 10.04 -12.32 -50.82
CA LEU A 174 10.78 -11.13 -51.23
C LEU A 174 12.16 -11.52 -51.78
N SER A 175 12.31 -11.15 -53.04
CA SER A 175 13.48 -11.28 -53.92
C SER A 175 14.71 -10.58 -53.34
N PHE A 176 15.86 -11.23 -53.49
CA PHE A 176 17.16 -10.74 -53.06
C PHE A 176 17.88 -10.14 -54.26
N ASP A 177 17.69 -8.83 -54.50
CA ASP A 177 18.49 -8.13 -55.51
C ASP A 177 19.79 -7.61 -54.88
N SER A 178 20.89 -8.20 -55.34
CA SER A 178 22.24 -7.71 -55.13
C SER A 178 22.45 -6.43 -55.92
N THR A 179 22.81 -5.33 -55.25
CA THR A 179 23.37 -4.15 -55.93
C THR A 179 24.62 -3.68 -55.20
N THR A 180 25.71 -3.67 -55.97
CA THR A 180 27.08 -3.32 -55.62
C THR A 180 27.31 -1.81 -55.78
N VAL A 181 28.25 -1.27 -54.98
CA VAL A 181 28.98 0.04 -55.06
C VAL A 181 28.13 1.32 -54.94
N ILE A 182 28.51 2.35 -54.17
CA ILE A 182 29.74 3.17 -54.29
C ILE A 182 30.11 3.76 -52.91
N ALA A 183 31.41 3.72 -52.59
CA ALA A 183 32.01 4.41 -51.45
C ALA A 183 32.06 5.93 -51.69
N THR A 184 31.51 6.72 -50.76
CA THR A 184 31.81 8.14 -50.63
C THR A 184 32.09 8.47 -49.15
N ASN A 185 33.22 9.12 -48.94
CA ASN A 185 33.71 9.60 -47.64
C ASN A 185 32.75 10.64 -47.06
N ALA A 186 32.20 10.36 -45.87
CA ALA A 186 31.51 11.35 -45.05
C ALA A 186 31.95 11.21 -43.59
N SER A 187 32.17 12.38 -42.99
CA SER A 187 32.64 12.61 -41.63
C SER A 187 31.85 11.80 -40.59
N ARG A 188 32.57 11.17 -39.66
CA ARG A 188 32.00 10.45 -38.50
C ARG A 188 31.40 11.44 -37.51
N ASP A 189 30.11 11.74 -37.68
CA ASP A 189 29.25 12.02 -36.54
C ASP A 189 28.91 10.68 -35.89
N MET A 190 29.29 10.55 -34.62
CA MET A 190 28.97 9.38 -33.80
C MET A 190 27.45 9.28 -33.66
N PRO A 191 26.79 8.20 -34.11
CA PRO A 191 25.38 8.01 -33.83
C PRO A 191 25.23 7.87 -32.32
N HIS A 192 24.53 8.83 -31.70
CA HIS A 192 23.99 8.64 -30.36
C HIS A 192 23.12 7.37 -30.41
N ASN A 193 23.69 6.27 -29.93
CA ASN A 193 22.99 5.02 -29.72
C ASN A 193 22.04 5.20 -28.54
N SER A 194 20.94 5.91 -28.76
CA SER A 194 19.78 5.93 -27.88
C SER A 194 19.09 4.57 -28.02
N ASN A 195 19.73 3.54 -27.46
CA ASN A 195 19.10 2.25 -27.31
C ASN A 195 17.91 2.49 -26.37
N PRO A 196 16.66 2.39 -26.84
CA PRO A 196 15.50 2.63 -25.98
C PRO A 196 15.63 1.68 -24.79
N ALA A 197 15.60 2.24 -23.58
CA ALA A 197 15.63 1.43 -22.36
C ALA A 197 14.63 0.28 -22.53
N PRO A 198 14.99 -0.95 -22.15
CA PRO A 198 14.10 -2.09 -22.33
C PRO A 198 12.74 -1.75 -21.70
N PRO A 199 11.62 -2.07 -22.37
CA PRO A 199 10.27 -1.68 -21.94
C PRO A 199 9.95 -2.08 -20.49
N GLU A 200 10.69 -3.06 -19.97
CA GLU A 200 10.64 -3.51 -18.58
C GLU A 200 11.12 -2.47 -17.55
N ALA A 201 12.15 -1.67 -17.87
CA ALA A 201 12.66 -0.64 -16.96
C ALA A 201 11.66 0.51 -16.78
N ALA A 202 10.97 0.90 -17.85
CA ALA A 202 9.90 1.89 -17.79
C ALA A 202 8.71 1.38 -16.96
N LEU A 203 8.39 0.09 -17.08
CA LEU A 203 7.34 -0.54 -16.30
C LEU A 203 7.68 -0.53 -14.79
N LEU A 204 8.91 -0.90 -14.41
CA LEU A 204 9.35 -0.87 -13.00
C LEU A 204 9.38 0.55 -12.39
N ASP A 205 9.74 1.56 -13.18
CA ASP A 205 9.73 2.96 -12.75
C ASP A 205 8.29 3.45 -12.52
N ASP A 206 7.37 3.12 -13.43
CA ASP A 206 5.95 3.42 -13.28
C ASP A 206 5.33 2.71 -12.07
N LEU A 207 5.76 1.48 -11.77
CA LEU A 207 5.35 0.77 -10.55
C LEU A 207 5.83 1.47 -9.29
N SER A 208 7.09 1.92 -9.28
CA SER A 208 7.67 2.63 -8.14
C SER A 208 6.93 3.95 -7.88
N LYS A 209 6.58 4.68 -8.95
CA LYS A 209 5.74 5.89 -8.88
C LYS A 209 4.32 5.60 -8.39
N GLU A 210 3.71 4.50 -8.82
CA GLU A 210 2.37 4.09 -8.36
C GLU A 210 2.39 3.81 -6.85
N ILE A 211 3.42 3.12 -6.37
CA ILE A 211 3.63 2.82 -4.95
C ILE A 211 3.86 4.11 -4.13
N GLU A 212 4.73 4.99 -4.59
CA GLU A 212 4.95 6.28 -3.93
C GLU A 212 3.70 7.15 -3.93
N GLY A 213 2.90 7.09 -4.99
CA GLY A 213 1.63 7.80 -5.10
C GLY A 213 0.62 7.36 -4.04
N LEU A 214 0.63 6.10 -3.60
CA LEU A 214 -0.18 5.68 -2.47
C LEU A 214 0.27 6.34 -1.17
N ALA A 215 1.56 6.52 -0.95
CA ALA A 215 2.06 7.01 0.33
C ALA A 215 1.79 8.51 0.56
N ARG A 216 1.59 9.29 -0.50
CA ARG A 216 1.47 10.76 -0.45
C ARG A 216 0.04 11.29 -0.32
N CYS A 217 -0.99 10.47 -0.51
CA CYS A 217 -2.37 10.92 -0.38
C CYS A 217 -2.79 10.98 1.10
N ASP A 218 -2.74 12.18 1.68
CA ASP A 218 -3.19 12.46 3.05
C ASP A 218 -4.64 13.01 3.10
N GLY A 219 -5.14 13.54 1.97
CA GLY A 219 -6.49 14.08 1.84
C GLY A 219 -7.58 13.01 1.77
N LEU A 220 -8.71 13.26 2.43
CA LEU A 220 -9.87 12.36 2.42
C LEU A 220 -10.44 12.20 1.00
N GLN A 221 -10.48 13.29 0.23
CA GLN A 221 -10.92 13.32 -1.17
C GLN A 221 -9.99 12.51 -2.08
N ASP A 222 -8.67 12.73 -1.97
CA ASP A 222 -7.67 12.02 -2.78
C ASP A 222 -7.73 10.50 -2.57
N ILE A 223 -7.96 10.08 -1.32
CA ILE A 223 -8.07 8.65 -1.00
C ILE A 223 -9.32 8.04 -1.65
N ILE A 224 -10.47 8.72 -1.59
CA ILE A 224 -11.70 8.24 -2.24
C ILE A 224 -11.49 8.17 -3.74
N GLN A 225 -10.92 9.23 -4.36
CA GLN A 225 -10.63 9.24 -5.79
C GLN A 225 -9.67 8.11 -6.20
N GLN A 226 -8.68 7.79 -5.37
CA GLN A 226 -7.74 6.70 -5.62
C GLN A 226 -8.37 5.31 -5.55
N VAL A 227 -9.37 5.11 -4.69
CA VAL A 227 -10.13 3.86 -4.66
C VAL A 227 -11.01 3.76 -5.90
N GLU A 228 -11.72 4.84 -6.25
CA GLU A 228 -12.60 4.89 -7.43
C GLU A 228 -11.85 4.71 -8.75
N SER A 229 -10.62 5.23 -8.83
CA SER A 229 -9.79 5.05 -10.03
C SER A 229 -9.29 3.61 -10.21
N GLY A 230 -9.64 2.68 -9.32
CA GLY A 230 -9.22 1.29 -9.37
C GLY A 230 -7.75 1.04 -8.97
N LYS A 231 -6.99 2.07 -8.57
CA LYS A 231 -5.58 1.92 -8.17
C LYS A 231 -5.45 0.97 -6.98
N VAL A 232 -6.26 1.18 -5.95
CA VAL A 232 -6.26 0.32 -4.75
C VAL A 232 -6.58 -1.14 -5.09
N ALA A 233 -7.53 -1.36 -6.01
CA ALA A 233 -7.88 -2.70 -6.49
C ALA A 233 -6.73 -3.33 -7.31
N SER A 234 -6.06 -2.58 -8.18
CA SER A 234 -4.89 -3.02 -8.95
C SER A 234 -3.76 -3.51 -8.03
N ILE A 235 -3.45 -2.76 -6.97
CA ILE A 235 -2.43 -3.14 -5.98
C ILE A 235 -2.83 -4.40 -5.22
N ARG A 236 -4.10 -4.54 -4.84
CA ARG A 236 -4.59 -5.78 -4.22
C ARG A 236 -4.49 -6.95 -5.19
N ALA A 237 -4.88 -6.80 -6.45
CA ALA A 237 -4.80 -7.87 -7.43
C ALA A 237 -3.35 -8.31 -7.69
N ARG A 238 -2.40 -7.37 -7.68
CA ARG A 238 -1.00 -7.63 -7.95
C ARG A 238 -0.25 -8.21 -6.74
N TYR A 239 -0.45 -7.66 -5.55
CA TYR A 239 0.34 -8.03 -4.36
C TYR A 239 -0.46 -8.82 -3.32
N GLY A 240 -1.78 -8.65 -3.30
CA GLY A 240 -2.64 -9.29 -2.31
C GLY A 240 -2.82 -10.80 -2.53
N PRO A 241 -3.45 -11.48 -1.56
CA PRO A 241 -3.86 -12.87 -1.75
C PRO A 241 -4.82 -12.97 -2.93
N SER A 242 -4.62 -13.95 -3.82
CA SER A 242 -5.55 -14.24 -4.90
C SER A 242 -6.92 -14.66 -4.35
N GLU A 243 -8.00 -14.14 -4.93
CA GLU A 243 -9.36 -14.50 -4.52
C GLU A 243 -9.59 -16.01 -4.68
N GLY A 244 -10.16 -16.64 -3.65
CA GLY A 244 -10.62 -18.03 -3.71
C GLY A 244 -9.58 -19.11 -3.38
N ARG A 245 -8.31 -18.77 -3.12
CA ARG A 245 -7.34 -19.70 -2.52
C ARG A 245 -6.71 -19.05 -1.30
N ARG A 246 -6.31 -19.85 -0.31
CA ARG A 246 -5.29 -19.43 0.69
C ARG A 246 -3.94 -19.28 -0.02
N GLY A 247 -3.89 -18.48 -1.08
CA GLY A 247 -2.71 -18.26 -1.90
C GLY A 247 -1.69 -17.52 -1.07
N THR A 248 -0.43 -17.91 -1.24
CA THR A 248 0.72 -17.15 -0.74
C THR A 248 0.65 -15.76 -1.38
N ALA A 249 0.39 -14.74 -0.56
CA ALA A 249 0.46 -13.36 -1.01
C ALA A 249 1.89 -13.04 -1.46
N ASP A 250 2.05 -12.01 -2.29
CA ASP A 250 3.39 -11.52 -2.64
C ASP A 250 4.18 -11.18 -1.36
N PRO A 251 5.49 -11.48 -1.26
CA PRO A 251 6.30 -11.17 -0.09
C PRO A 251 6.28 -9.69 0.30
N SER A 252 5.97 -8.78 -0.63
CA SER A 252 5.82 -7.34 -0.39
C SER A 252 4.44 -6.94 0.14
N TRP A 253 3.42 -7.82 0.10
CA TRP A 253 2.07 -7.54 0.59
C TRP A 253 2.00 -6.94 2.00
N PRO A 254 2.78 -7.41 3.00
CA PRO A 254 2.76 -6.81 4.33
C PRO A 254 3.02 -5.30 4.35
N LYS A 255 3.77 -4.77 3.37
CA LYS A 255 4.03 -3.32 3.22
C LYS A 255 2.77 -2.55 2.83
N TYR A 256 1.91 -3.14 2.00
CA TYR A 256 0.73 -2.48 1.42
C TYR A 256 -0.57 -2.81 2.14
N LYS A 257 -0.65 -3.99 2.77
CA LYS A 257 -1.85 -4.54 3.39
C LYS A 257 -2.61 -3.51 4.22
N ASN A 258 -1.91 -2.85 5.15
CA ASN A 258 -2.54 -1.89 6.06
C ASN A 258 -3.07 -0.65 5.33
N ILE A 259 -2.37 -0.16 4.31
CA ILE A 259 -2.78 1.01 3.54
C ILE A 259 -4.01 0.65 2.70
N VAL A 260 -3.93 -0.43 1.92
CA VAL A 260 -5.00 -0.92 1.06
C VAL A 260 -6.26 -1.23 1.88
N SER A 261 -6.15 -2.03 2.94
CA SER A 261 -7.31 -2.39 3.78
C SER A 261 -7.95 -1.17 4.46
N LYS A 262 -7.18 -0.16 4.86
CA LYS A 262 -7.75 1.06 5.45
C LYS A 262 -8.53 1.87 4.41
N ARG A 263 -8.02 1.99 3.18
CA ARG A 263 -8.68 2.74 2.10
C ARG A 263 -9.96 2.08 1.62
N GLU A 264 -9.94 0.76 1.48
CA GLU A 264 -11.15 0.01 1.15
C GLU A 264 -12.20 0.10 2.26
N ARG A 265 -11.79 0.05 3.53
CA ARG A 265 -12.72 0.23 4.64
C ARG A 265 -13.33 1.63 4.62
N LEU A 266 -12.55 2.67 4.31
CA LEU A 266 -13.06 4.02 4.13
C LEU A 266 -14.10 4.09 3.02
N TYR A 267 -13.78 3.49 1.86
CA TYR A 267 -14.70 3.46 0.72
C TYR A 267 -15.97 2.66 1.03
N ARG A 268 -15.85 1.58 1.82
CA ARG A 268 -17.00 0.82 2.32
C ARG A 268 -17.96 1.67 3.15
N ILE A 269 -17.42 2.49 4.06
CA ILE A 269 -18.24 3.44 4.84
C ILE A 269 -18.97 4.40 3.90
N LEU A 270 -18.29 4.94 2.89
CA LEU A 270 -18.91 5.81 1.89
C LEU A 270 -20.02 5.08 1.11
N SER A 271 -19.78 3.85 0.64
CA SER A 271 -20.74 3.11 -0.18
C SER A 271 -21.92 2.56 0.62
N GLU A 272 -21.69 2.02 1.81
CA GLU A 272 -22.70 1.32 2.61
C GLU A 272 -23.46 2.31 3.53
N ASP A 273 -22.76 3.09 4.35
CA ASP A 273 -23.41 4.00 5.32
C ASP A 273 -23.91 5.31 4.69
N PHE A 274 -23.25 5.78 3.64
CA PHE A 274 -23.60 7.05 2.98
C PHE A 274 -24.24 6.85 1.60
N ALA A 275 -24.53 5.61 1.20
CA ALA A 275 -25.12 5.28 -0.10
C ALA A 275 -24.36 5.88 -1.31
N GLY A 276 -23.05 6.09 -1.16
CA GLY A 276 -22.21 6.74 -2.17
C GLY A 276 -22.35 8.26 -2.25
N ASP A 277 -23.14 8.90 -1.38
CA ASP A 277 -23.27 10.36 -1.30
C ASP A 277 -22.01 10.98 -0.69
N LYS A 278 -21.07 11.36 -1.57
CA LYS A 278 -19.81 12.03 -1.20
C LYS A 278 -20.04 13.34 -0.48
N GLN A 279 -21.05 14.12 -0.86
CA GLN A 279 -21.29 15.43 -0.28
C GLN A 279 -21.72 15.29 1.16
N ARG A 280 -22.68 14.39 1.44
CA ARG A 280 -23.11 14.07 2.80
C ARG A 280 -21.97 13.48 3.63
N PHE A 281 -21.16 12.60 3.04
CA PHE A 281 -19.97 12.02 3.68
C PHE A 281 -18.97 13.11 4.10
N PHE A 282 -18.57 14.01 3.18
CA PHE A 282 -17.63 15.09 3.48
C PHE A 282 -18.21 16.08 4.48
N ALA A 283 -19.48 16.47 4.35
CA ALA A 283 -20.15 17.33 5.32
C ALA A 283 -20.14 16.70 6.71
N PHE A 284 -20.40 15.39 6.82
CA PHE A 284 -20.41 14.68 8.09
C PHE A 284 -19.02 14.65 8.78
N PHE A 285 -17.95 14.49 8.00
CA PHE A 285 -16.57 14.41 8.51
C PHE A 285 -15.82 15.76 8.51
N THR A 286 -16.48 16.86 8.18
CA THR A 286 -15.92 18.21 8.33
C THR A 286 -15.78 18.53 9.82
N VAL A 287 -14.58 18.92 10.25
CA VAL A 287 -14.34 19.34 11.63
C VAL A 287 -14.92 20.74 11.79
N PRO A 288 -15.89 20.97 12.70
CA PRO A 288 -16.33 22.32 12.98
C PRO A 288 -15.11 23.14 13.42
N GLN A 289 -14.86 24.24 12.71
CA GLN A 289 -13.79 25.17 13.04
C GLN A 289 -14.10 25.79 14.40
N ILE A 290 -13.65 25.14 15.48
CA ILE A 290 -13.71 25.75 16.81
C ILE A 290 -12.74 26.92 16.73
N PRO A 291 -13.20 28.17 16.87
CA PRO A 291 -12.32 29.34 16.78
C PRO A 291 -11.23 29.17 17.83
N LYS A 292 -10.03 28.82 17.39
CA LYS A 292 -8.89 28.59 18.28
C LYS A 292 -8.65 29.92 18.99
N LYS A 293 -8.84 29.96 20.31
CA LYS A 293 -8.53 31.15 21.11
C LYS A 293 -7.05 31.48 20.87
N ARG A 294 -6.82 32.56 20.12
CA ARG A 294 -5.54 33.06 19.60
C ARG A 294 -4.41 32.89 20.61
N LYS A 295 -3.64 31.80 20.50
CA LYS A 295 -2.32 31.69 21.14
C LYS A 295 -1.28 31.70 20.03
N ARG A 296 -0.82 32.92 19.74
CA ARG A 296 0.24 33.33 18.80
C ARG A 296 -0.12 33.11 17.33
N ALA A 297 -0.17 34.23 16.60
CA ALA A 297 -0.28 34.29 15.15
C ALA A 297 0.92 33.58 14.52
N LYS A 298 0.77 32.29 14.26
CA LYS A 298 1.60 31.58 13.30
C LYS A 298 0.74 31.52 12.05
N GLU A 299 1.22 32.16 10.98
CA GLU A 299 0.55 32.29 9.68
C GLU A 299 -0.26 31.03 9.38
N GLU A 300 -1.59 31.18 9.35
CA GLU A 300 -2.46 30.13 8.87
C GLU A 300 -2.21 30.01 7.37
N PRO A 301 -1.95 28.80 6.84
CA PRO A 301 -1.88 28.61 5.41
C PRO A 301 -3.23 29.00 4.80
N ASP A 302 -3.20 29.94 3.86
CA ASP A 302 -4.33 30.58 3.15
C ASP A 302 -5.22 29.62 2.34
N SER A 303 -5.12 28.31 2.53
CA SER A 303 -6.00 27.37 1.85
C SER A 303 -7.24 27.11 2.73
N PRO A 304 -8.44 27.60 2.35
CA PRO A 304 -9.70 27.23 2.97
C PRO A 304 -10.09 25.77 2.70
N GLU A 305 -9.14 24.93 2.24
CA GLU A 305 -9.35 23.49 2.09
C GLU A 305 -9.94 22.92 3.39
N ASP A 306 -11.13 22.37 3.21
CA ASP A 306 -11.98 21.82 4.24
C ASP A 306 -11.16 20.95 5.21
N HIS A 307 -11.14 21.36 6.47
CA HIS A 307 -10.51 20.58 7.53
C HIS A 307 -11.34 19.33 7.81
N PHE A 308 -11.16 18.30 6.99
CA PHE A 308 -11.74 16.99 7.22
C PHE A 308 -11.06 16.32 8.42
N ARG A 309 -11.79 15.46 9.12
CA ARG A 309 -11.18 14.50 10.04
C ARG A 309 -10.19 13.65 9.25
N SER A 310 -8.99 13.44 9.79
CA SER A 310 -7.97 12.61 9.15
C SER A 310 -8.54 11.22 8.82
N PHE A 311 -8.32 10.72 7.60
CA PHE A 311 -8.87 9.43 7.17
C PHE A 311 -8.57 8.29 8.17
N ARG A 312 -7.35 8.31 8.74
CA ARG A 312 -6.91 7.31 9.71
C ARG A 312 -7.85 7.23 10.92
N LYS A 313 -8.27 8.38 11.44
CA LYS A 313 -9.20 8.48 12.57
C LYS A 313 -10.57 7.92 12.23
N ILE A 314 -11.08 8.17 11.02
CA ILE A 314 -12.37 7.65 10.55
C ILE A 314 -12.32 6.11 10.50
N VAL A 315 -11.30 5.55 9.86
CA VAL A 315 -11.16 4.09 9.69
C VAL A 315 -10.93 3.36 11.01
N GLU A 316 -10.23 3.97 11.96
CA GLU A 316 -10.00 3.43 13.30
C GLU A 316 -11.25 3.54 14.19
N ALA A 317 -12.13 4.51 13.94
CA ALA A 317 -13.39 4.71 14.66
C ALA A 317 -14.51 3.73 14.25
N ALA A 318 -14.49 3.22 13.02
CA ALA A 318 -15.53 2.31 12.51
C ALA A 318 -15.86 1.12 13.45
N PRO A 319 -14.88 0.32 13.95
CA PRO A 319 -15.19 -0.76 14.87
C PRO A 319 -15.74 -0.29 16.22
N TRP A 320 -15.45 0.95 16.65
CA TRP A 320 -16.03 1.51 17.87
C TRP A 320 -17.48 1.95 17.66
N CYS A 321 -17.77 2.53 16.50
CA CYS A 321 -19.13 2.84 16.07
C CYS A 321 -20.00 1.57 16.09
N GLU A 322 -19.54 0.48 15.46
CA GLU A 322 -20.26 -0.80 15.44
C GLU A 322 -20.51 -1.35 16.86
N ALA A 323 -19.49 -1.34 17.73
CA ALA A 323 -19.61 -1.85 19.10
C ALA A 323 -20.58 -1.01 19.95
N ASP A 324 -20.51 0.31 19.86
CA ASP A 324 -21.40 1.19 20.63
C ASP A 324 -22.85 1.10 20.14
N LEU A 325 -23.06 0.94 18.83
CA LEU A 325 -24.40 0.71 18.28
C LEU A 325 -24.94 -0.67 18.66
N ALA A 326 -24.09 -1.69 18.80
CA ALA A 326 -24.53 -2.98 19.31
C ALA A 326 -25.03 -2.87 20.77
N VAL A 327 -24.35 -2.07 21.61
CA VAL A 327 -24.81 -1.75 22.97
C VAL A 327 -26.11 -0.94 22.93
N GLU A 328 -26.21 0.05 22.03
CA GLU A 328 -27.43 0.84 21.86
C GLU A 328 -28.63 -0.04 21.47
N ARG A 329 -28.44 -0.96 20.51
CA ARG A 329 -29.48 -1.91 20.06
C ARG A 329 -29.97 -2.85 21.15
N GLY A 330 -29.16 -3.11 22.18
CA GLY A 330 -29.54 -3.94 23.34
C GLY A 330 -30.41 -3.23 24.38
N LYS A 331 -30.78 -1.95 24.19
CA LYS A 331 -31.67 -1.24 25.12
C LYS A 331 -33.13 -1.69 24.93
N GLU A 332 -33.84 -1.88 26.04
CA GLU A 332 -35.23 -2.35 26.09
C GLU A 332 -36.20 -1.52 25.23
N GLN A 333 -35.93 -0.23 25.03
CA GLN A 333 -36.74 0.65 24.18
C GLN A 333 -36.79 0.24 22.70
N TYR A 334 -35.88 -0.64 22.27
CA TYR A 334 -35.81 -1.18 20.92
C TYR A 334 -36.28 -2.63 20.84
N HIS A 335 -36.83 -3.19 21.93
CA HIS A 335 -37.31 -4.55 21.98
C HIS A 335 -38.84 -4.62 21.78
N GLY A 336 -39.28 -5.57 20.96
CA GLY A 336 -40.69 -5.86 20.74
C GLY A 336 -41.37 -6.53 21.96
N SER A 337 -42.65 -6.85 21.82
CA SER A 337 -43.41 -7.57 22.86
C SER A 337 -42.85 -8.98 23.17
N ASN A 338 -42.03 -9.53 22.28
CA ASN A 338 -41.31 -10.78 22.44
C ASN A 338 -39.96 -10.63 23.18
N GLY A 339 -39.54 -9.41 23.52
CA GLY A 339 -38.24 -9.15 24.14
C GLY A 339 -37.05 -9.21 23.19
N GLU A 340 -37.26 -9.38 21.87
CA GLU A 340 -36.20 -9.36 20.86
C GLU A 340 -36.09 -7.97 20.20
N PHE A 341 -34.94 -7.67 19.62
CA PHE A 341 -34.70 -6.43 18.89
C PHE A 341 -35.71 -6.26 17.74
N SER A 342 -36.36 -5.10 17.70
CA SER A 342 -37.35 -4.74 16.69
C SER A 342 -36.79 -3.69 15.73
N ASP A 343 -36.52 -4.10 14.49
CA ASP A 343 -36.12 -3.19 13.40
C ASP A 343 -37.13 -2.04 13.23
N MET A 344 -38.41 -2.30 13.46
CA MET A 344 -39.47 -1.30 13.36
C MET A 344 -39.33 -0.21 14.42
N GLN A 345 -39.01 -0.56 15.68
CA GLN A 345 -38.79 0.42 16.74
C GLN A 345 -37.49 1.19 16.52
N TRP A 346 -36.44 0.52 16.03
CA TRP A 346 -35.19 1.17 15.64
C TRP A 346 -35.41 2.19 14.52
N ALA A 347 -36.10 1.79 13.45
CA ALA A 347 -36.45 2.65 12.33
C ALA A 347 -37.41 3.78 12.75
N ALA A 348 -38.34 3.53 13.67
CA ALA A 348 -39.24 4.57 14.19
C ALA A 348 -38.48 5.67 14.94
N LYS A 349 -37.41 5.33 15.68
CA LYS A 349 -36.61 6.31 16.41
C LYS A 349 -35.61 7.05 15.52
N TRP A 350 -34.89 6.33 14.66
CA TRP A 350 -33.75 6.87 13.93
C TRP A 350 -34.07 7.24 12.47
N GLY A 351 -35.20 6.78 11.94
CA GLY A 351 -35.63 7.06 10.57
C GLY A 351 -34.63 6.56 9.52
N THR A 352 -34.26 7.46 8.62
CA THR A 352 -33.31 7.21 7.51
C THR A 352 -31.85 7.56 7.87
N ARG A 353 -31.54 7.71 9.16
CA ARG A 353 -30.18 8.00 9.61
C ARG A 353 -29.30 6.78 9.49
N ASN A 354 -28.05 7.00 9.09
CA ASN A 354 -27.06 5.92 9.01
C ASN A 354 -26.40 5.63 10.37
N SER A 355 -25.60 4.58 10.43
CA SER A 355 -24.88 4.14 11.63
C SER A 355 -24.07 5.27 12.28
N TRP A 356 -23.35 6.05 11.48
CA TRP A 356 -22.49 7.13 11.95
C TRP A 356 -23.27 8.31 12.53
N GLU A 357 -24.39 8.66 11.90
CA GLU A 357 -25.28 9.73 12.38
C GLU A 357 -25.95 9.34 13.69
N ILE A 358 -26.41 8.09 13.81
CA ILE A 358 -26.97 7.57 15.06
C ILE A 358 -25.90 7.58 16.15
N TRP A 359 -24.68 7.14 15.84
CA TRP A 359 -23.58 7.10 16.80
C TRP A 359 -23.20 8.49 17.33
N ARG A 360 -23.23 9.51 16.46
CA ARG A 360 -23.07 10.92 16.84
C ARG A 360 -24.22 11.41 17.71
N GLU A 361 -25.46 11.08 17.37
CA GLU A 361 -26.64 11.54 18.10
C GLU A 361 -26.79 10.92 19.49
N VAL A 362 -26.36 9.66 19.66
CA VAL A 362 -26.27 9.00 20.98
C VAL A 362 -25.17 9.65 21.85
N GLY A 363 -24.26 10.43 21.27
CA GLY A 363 -23.18 11.11 21.99
C GLY A 363 -21.95 10.24 22.25
N ASN A 364 -21.84 9.10 21.57
CA ASN A 364 -20.73 8.15 21.73
C ASN A 364 -19.58 8.37 20.74
N GLU A 365 -19.73 9.33 19.80
CA GLU A 365 -18.75 9.61 18.76
C GLU A 365 -17.36 9.94 19.33
N ARG A 366 -16.39 9.07 19.01
CA ARG A 366 -14.99 9.24 19.42
C ARG A 366 -14.02 8.81 18.32
N TYR A 367 -12.98 9.59 18.11
CA TYR A 367 -11.96 9.33 17.08
C TYR A 367 -10.59 9.00 17.66
N GLU A 368 -10.52 8.84 18.96
CA GLU A 368 -9.31 8.50 19.67
C GLU A 368 -9.59 7.26 20.49
N LYS A 369 -8.62 6.34 20.49
CA LYS A 369 -8.70 5.14 21.30
C LYS A 369 -8.86 5.60 22.73
N SER A 370 -10.00 5.26 23.36
CA SER A 370 -10.15 5.47 24.80
C SER A 370 -8.92 4.88 25.45
N LYS A 371 -8.15 5.71 26.16
CA LYS A 371 -7.08 5.23 27.01
C LYS A 371 -7.81 4.52 28.12
N ASN A 372 -8.18 3.26 27.89
CA ASN A 372 -9.02 2.54 28.81
C ASN A 372 -8.46 2.71 30.20
N SER A 373 -9.32 3.28 31.02
CA SER A 373 -9.47 3.18 32.45
C SER A 373 -9.15 1.76 32.94
N ASN A 374 -7.88 1.37 32.91
CA ASN A 374 -7.33 0.28 33.74
C ASN A 374 -7.26 0.72 35.22
N SER A 375 -8.29 1.45 35.66
CA SER A 375 -8.39 2.04 36.99
C SER A 375 -9.74 1.64 37.56
N THR A 376 -9.99 0.33 37.61
CA THR A 376 -11.02 -0.26 38.46
C THR A 376 -10.52 -1.59 38.99
#